data_AF-A0A323UJN3-F1
#
_entry.id   AF-A0A323UJN3-F1
#
_cell.length_a   1.000
_cell.length_b   1.000
_cell.length_c   1.000
_cell.angle_alpha   90.00
_cell.angle_beta   90.00
_cell.angle_gamma   90.00
#
_symmetry.space_group_name_H-M   'P 1'
#
loop_
_entity.id
_entity.type
_entity.pdbx_description
1 polymer ?
#
loop_
_entity_poly.entity_id
_entity_poly.type
_entity_poly.pdbx_seq_one_letter_code
_entity_poly.pdbx_strand_id
1 'polypeptide(L)'
;MRPLFSLLLLPLILLASPARADLHIRRDHGGYVEEYKAKYQRIRDRHERVIIDGICNSACTLVFGIVPLNKICVTPRASLGFHQAYYDKAFTFGIKVTSLEGTSELMSYYPRPVKDWLARHGGLTTEMKKIKNGVDLWKIVDPCPEDY
;
A
#
# COMPACT_ATOMS: atom_id res chain seq x y z
N MET A 1 57.82 -37.54 21.01
CA MET A 1 56.47 -37.22 21.52
C MET A 1 55.96 -36.02 20.73
N ARG A 2 54.88 -36.18 19.94
CA ARG A 2 54.35 -35.15 19.03
C ARG A 2 53.33 -34.29 19.79
N PRO A 3 53.43 -32.95 19.82
CA PRO A 3 52.36 -32.14 20.40
C PRO A 3 51.17 -32.14 19.44
N LEU A 4 50.02 -32.62 19.93
CA LEU A 4 48.74 -32.51 19.24
C LEU A 4 48.39 -31.02 19.12
N PHE A 5 48.36 -30.49 17.88
CA PHE A 5 47.71 -29.22 17.58
C PHE A 5 46.20 -29.43 17.69
N SER A 6 45.60 -28.97 18.79
CA SER A 6 44.15 -28.91 18.94
C SER A 6 43.63 -27.75 18.10
N LEU A 7 43.09 -28.05 16.90
CA LEU A 7 42.37 -27.05 16.10
C LEU A 7 41.05 -26.72 16.81
N LEU A 8 41.01 -25.58 17.48
CA LEU A 8 39.77 -24.93 17.92
C LEU A 8 39.00 -24.45 16.68
N LEU A 9 38.02 -25.23 16.24
CA LEU A 9 37.00 -24.76 15.30
C LEU A 9 36.08 -23.77 16.02
N LEU A 10 36.29 -22.46 15.80
CA LEU A 10 35.32 -21.44 16.18
C LEU A 10 34.08 -21.55 15.28
N PRO A 11 32.86 -21.69 15.82
CA PRO A 11 31.66 -21.63 15.00
C PRO A 11 31.45 -20.19 14.53
N LEU A 12 31.52 -19.97 13.22
CA LEU A 12 31.18 -18.70 12.59
C LEU A 12 29.67 -18.51 12.69
N ILE A 13 29.20 -17.83 13.73
CA ILE A 13 27.79 -17.45 13.87
C ILE A 13 27.50 -16.37 12.84
N LEU A 14 26.95 -16.78 11.69
CA LEU A 14 26.39 -15.87 10.70
C LEU A 14 25.15 -15.21 11.29
N LEU A 15 25.27 -13.95 11.70
CA LEU A 15 24.15 -13.08 12.01
C LEU A 15 23.37 -12.81 10.71
N ALA A 16 22.45 -13.70 10.35
CA ALA A 16 21.51 -13.47 9.26
C ALA A 16 20.50 -12.41 9.71
N SER A 17 20.70 -11.16 9.26
CA SER A 17 19.66 -10.13 9.40
C SER A 17 18.42 -10.58 8.65
N PRO A 18 17.21 -10.46 9.23
CA PRO A 18 15.99 -10.76 8.50
C PRO A 18 15.90 -9.84 7.27
N ALA A 19 15.84 -10.44 6.08
CA ALA A 19 15.55 -9.69 4.87
C ALA A 19 14.12 -9.14 4.98
N ARG A 20 13.99 -7.83 5.20
CA ARG A 20 12.69 -7.14 5.08
C ARG A 20 12.42 -6.96 3.60
N ALA A 21 11.38 -7.63 3.09
CA ALA A 21 10.91 -7.38 1.75
C ALA A 21 10.20 -6.02 1.72
N ASP A 22 10.48 -5.22 0.68
CA ASP A 22 9.67 -4.05 0.38
C ASP A 22 8.57 -4.46 -0.60
N LEU A 23 7.33 -4.07 -0.34
CA LEU A 23 6.24 -4.20 -1.29
C LEU A 23 6.33 -3.06 -2.30
N HIS A 24 6.59 -3.40 -3.57
CA HIS A 24 6.67 -2.41 -4.64
C HIS A 24 5.38 -2.41 -5.49
N ILE A 25 4.58 -1.35 -5.37
CA ILE A 25 3.31 -1.19 -6.08
C ILE A 25 3.57 -0.39 -7.36
N ARG A 26 3.66 -1.10 -8.50
CA ARG A 26 3.88 -0.46 -9.82
C ARG A 26 2.60 -0.30 -10.62
N ARG A 27 1.70 -1.28 -10.52
CA ARG A 27 0.44 -1.28 -11.26
C ARG A 27 -0.61 -2.12 -10.53
N ASP A 28 -1.39 -1.45 -9.70
CA ASP A 28 -2.44 -2.07 -8.91
C ASP A 28 -3.76 -1.29 -9.13
N HIS A 29 -4.72 -1.93 -9.79
CA HIS A 29 -6.02 -1.33 -10.11
C HIS A 29 -7.08 -1.56 -9.01
N GLY A 30 -6.71 -2.19 -7.90
CA GLY A 30 -7.61 -2.60 -6.83
C GLY A 30 -8.18 -4.00 -7.02
N GLY A 31 -9.26 -4.30 -6.30
CA GLY A 31 -9.89 -5.61 -6.25
C GLY A 31 -10.82 -5.72 -5.03
N TYR A 32 -10.99 -6.92 -4.51
CA TYR A 32 -11.86 -7.16 -3.35
C TYR A 32 -11.29 -6.52 -2.08
N VAL A 33 -12.08 -5.69 -1.41
CA VAL A 33 -11.66 -4.92 -0.22
C VAL A 33 -11.08 -5.83 0.87
N GLU A 34 -11.70 -6.97 1.14
CA GLU A 34 -11.23 -7.93 2.15
C GLU A 34 -9.83 -8.52 1.85
N GLU A 35 -9.52 -8.80 0.58
CA GLU A 35 -8.21 -9.30 0.19
C GLU A 35 -7.12 -8.26 0.45
N TYR A 36 -7.42 -6.97 0.19
CA TYR A 36 -6.50 -5.87 0.46
C TYR A 36 -6.33 -5.61 1.95
N LYS A 37 -7.39 -5.75 2.74
CA LYS A 37 -7.30 -5.68 4.21
C LYS A 37 -6.35 -6.75 4.74
N ALA A 38 -6.56 -8.01 4.35
CA ALA A 38 -5.69 -9.10 4.76
C ALA A 38 -4.24 -8.94 4.25
N LYS A 39 -4.07 -8.48 3.00
CA LYS A 39 -2.75 -8.16 2.42
C LYS A 39 -2.02 -7.13 3.28
N TYR A 40 -2.63 -5.97 3.52
CA TYR A 40 -1.96 -4.87 4.21
C TYR A 40 -1.80 -5.08 5.71
N GLN A 41 -2.67 -5.87 6.36
CA GLN A 41 -2.45 -6.33 7.73
C GLN A 41 -1.16 -7.15 7.81
N ARG A 42 -0.93 -8.11 6.89
CA ARG A 42 0.32 -8.88 6.85
C ARG A 42 1.55 -7.99 6.63
N ILE A 43 1.46 -7.03 5.70
CA ILE A 43 2.55 -6.06 5.43
C ILE A 43 2.88 -5.25 6.70
N ARG A 44 1.85 -4.72 7.36
CA ARG A 44 2.00 -3.99 8.64
C ARG A 44 2.66 -4.86 9.70
N ASP A 45 2.14 -6.06 9.93
CA ASP A 45 2.58 -6.94 11.02
C ASP A 45 4.02 -7.41 10.81
N ARG A 46 4.45 -7.55 9.54
CA ARG A 46 5.84 -7.86 9.16
C ARG A 46 6.78 -6.66 9.12
N HIS A 47 6.26 -5.45 9.34
CA HIS A 47 7.04 -4.20 9.30
C HIS A 47 7.74 -3.97 7.95
N GLU A 48 7.13 -4.47 6.88
CA GLU A 48 7.58 -4.27 5.51
C GLU A 48 7.32 -2.81 5.08
N ARG A 49 8.16 -2.24 4.22
CA ARG A 49 7.89 -0.92 3.63
C ARG A 49 7.03 -1.10 2.38
N VAL A 50 6.27 -0.07 2.04
CA VAL A 50 5.51 0.00 0.79
C VAL A 50 6.02 1.16 -0.04
N ILE A 51 6.47 0.86 -1.25
CA ILE A 51 6.89 1.86 -2.23
C ILE A 51 5.81 1.89 -3.31
N ILE A 52 5.15 3.04 -3.50
CA ILE A 52 4.17 3.23 -4.56
C ILE A 52 4.87 3.91 -5.72
N ASP A 53 5.13 3.13 -6.77
CA ASP A 53 5.91 3.49 -7.95
C ASP A 53 5.08 3.40 -9.24
N GLY A 54 3.83 3.84 -9.15
CA GLY A 54 2.89 3.79 -10.24
C GLY A 54 1.44 3.80 -9.77
N ILE A 55 0.60 2.99 -10.41
CA ILE A 55 -0.85 3.02 -10.18
C ILE A 55 -1.20 2.29 -8.89
N CYS A 56 -1.99 2.94 -8.03
CA CYS A 56 -2.65 2.33 -6.88
C CYS A 56 -4.09 2.86 -6.79
N ASN A 57 -5.07 2.08 -7.28
CA ASN A 57 -6.47 2.50 -7.32
C ASN A 57 -7.34 1.71 -6.35
N SER A 58 -8.48 2.29 -5.98
CA SER A 58 -9.55 1.59 -5.28
C SER A 58 -9.05 0.95 -3.98
N ALA A 59 -9.35 -0.34 -3.75
CA ALA A 59 -8.87 -1.11 -2.60
C ALA A 59 -7.34 -1.06 -2.38
N CYS A 60 -6.52 -0.83 -3.42
CA CYS A 60 -5.09 -0.63 -3.23
C CYS A 60 -4.79 0.53 -2.26
N THR A 61 -5.59 1.60 -2.30
CA THR A 61 -5.39 2.80 -1.48
C THR A 61 -5.69 2.59 0.02
N LEU A 62 -6.24 1.44 0.41
CA LEU A 62 -6.38 1.04 1.81
C LEU A 62 -5.03 0.95 2.54
N VAL A 63 -3.93 0.86 1.78
CA VAL A 63 -2.57 0.90 2.32
C VAL A 63 -2.36 2.09 3.27
N PHE A 64 -2.91 3.27 2.95
CA PHE A 64 -2.76 4.47 3.76
C PHE A 64 -3.51 4.43 5.10
N GLY A 65 -4.51 3.55 5.22
CA GLY A 65 -5.28 3.35 6.44
C GLY A 65 -4.78 2.21 7.31
N ILE A 66 -4.01 1.28 6.74
CA ILE A 66 -3.64 0.01 7.37
C ILE A 66 -2.14 -0.05 7.68
N VAL A 67 -1.29 0.37 6.75
CA VAL A 67 0.17 0.40 6.95
C VAL A 67 0.55 1.77 7.56
N PRO A 68 1.42 1.82 8.58
CA PRO A 68 1.89 3.08 9.14
C PRO A 68 2.47 3.99 8.05
N LEU A 69 2.05 5.26 7.99
CA LEU A 69 2.45 6.18 6.90
C LEU A 69 3.97 6.34 6.80
N ASN A 70 4.70 6.27 7.91
CA ASN A 70 6.17 6.30 7.93
C ASN A 70 6.85 5.03 7.38
N LYS A 71 6.06 4.04 6.92
CA LYS A 71 6.51 2.86 6.18
C LYS A 71 6.07 2.89 4.73
N ILE A 72 5.39 3.93 4.30
CA ILE A 72 4.93 4.11 2.92
C ILE A 72 5.69 5.29 2.34
N CYS A 73 6.12 5.17 1.09
CA CYS A 73 6.57 6.32 0.32
C CYS A 73 6.09 6.24 -1.13
N VAL A 74 6.09 7.38 -1.81
CA VAL A 74 5.67 7.50 -3.22
C VAL A 74 6.82 7.99 -4.09
N THR A 75 6.92 7.47 -5.31
CA THR A 75 7.84 8.00 -6.34
C THR A 75 7.12 9.04 -7.21
N PRO A 76 7.83 9.82 -8.05
CA PRO A 76 7.20 10.73 -9.02
C PRO A 76 6.25 10.04 -10.02
N ARG A 77 6.32 8.71 -10.18
CA ARG A 77 5.41 7.94 -11.05
C ARG A 77 4.08 7.59 -10.38
N ALA A 78 3.96 7.81 -9.06
CA ALA A 78 2.78 7.43 -8.31
C ALA A 78 1.50 8.11 -8.80
N SER A 79 0.42 7.32 -8.88
CA SER A 79 -0.93 7.77 -9.19
C SER A 79 -1.91 7.03 -8.28
N LEU A 80 -2.58 7.77 -7.40
CA LEU A 80 -3.61 7.24 -6.51
C LEU A 80 -4.99 7.42 -7.13
N GLY A 81 -5.81 6.39 -7.15
CA GLY A 81 -7.16 6.43 -7.70
C GLY A 81 -8.24 6.14 -6.66
N PHE A 82 -9.22 7.04 -6.54
CA PHE A 82 -10.31 6.95 -5.56
C PHE A 82 -11.67 7.00 -6.28
N HIS A 83 -12.56 6.06 -5.95
CA HIS A 83 -13.93 6.02 -6.45
C HIS A 83 -14.83 5.24 -5.47
N GLN A 84 -16.15 5.25 -5.68
CA GLN A 84 -17.10 4.45 -4.91
C GLN A 84 -16.87 2.96 -5.14
N ALA A 85 -16.94 2.14 -4.09
CA ALA A 85 -16.90 0.70 -4.26
C ALA A 85 -18.09 0.25 -5.13
N TYR A 86 -17.90 -0.82 -5.89
CA TYR A 86 -18.94 -1.42 -6.71
C TYR A 86 -18.79 -2.93 -6.70
N TYR A 87 -19.89 -3.63 -6.90
CA TYR A 87 -19.87 -5.04 -7.26
C TYR A 87 -19.66 -5.14 -8.77
N ASP A 88 -18.63 -5.89 -9.17
CA ASP A 88 -18.46 -6.27 -10.56
C ASP A 88 -19.36 -7.47 -10.86
N LYS A 89 -20.43 -7.24 -11.60
CA LYS A 89 -21.29 -8.31 -12.09
C LYS A 89 -20.74 -8.80 -13.42
N ALA A 90 -19.63 -9.54 -13.34
CA ALA A 90 -18.97 -10.10 -14.52
C ALA A 90 -19.91 -10.96 -15.38
N PHE A 91 -20.92 -11.61 -14.75
CA PHE A 91 -21.96 -12.39 -15.44
C PHE A 91 -23.00 -11.54 -16.19
N THR A 92 -23.02 -10.22 -15.99
CA THR A 92 -23.89 -9.27 -16.70
C THR A 92 -23.08 -8.32 -17.59
N PHE A 93 -22.06 -8.81 -18.28
CA PHE A 93 -21.20 -8.00 -19.16
C PHE A 93 -20.45 -6.86 -18.44
N GLY A 94 -20.10 -7.04 -17.16
CA GLY A 94 -19.29 -6.09 -16.41
C GLY A 94 -20.04 -4.84 -15.93
N ILE A 95 -21.37 -4.94 -15.76
CA ILE A 95 -22.14 -3.87 -15.10
C ILE A 95 -21.61 -3.68 -13.68
N LYS A 96 -21.23 -2.44 -13.39
CA LYS A 96 -20.79 -2.00 -12.07
C LYS A 96 -21.98 -1.48 -11.30
N VAL A 97 -22.29 -2.13 -10.17
CA VAL A 97 -23.34 -1.66 -9.27
C VAL A 97 -22.68 -1.07 -8.03
N THR A 98 -22.87 0.22 -7.80
CA THR A 98 -22.33 0.93 -6.63
C THR A 98 -22.72 0.22 -5.33
N SER A 99 -21.74 0.00 -4.47
CA SER A 99 -21.90 -0.54 -3.12
C SER A 99 -21.72 0.60 -2.11
N LEU A 100 -22.82 0.98 -1.44
CA LEU A 100 -22.77 1.97 -0.36
C LEU A 100 -21.96 1.44 0.83
N GLU A 101 -22.13 0.16 1.16
CA GLU A 101 -21.39 -0.52 2.23
C GLU A 101 -19.90 -0.53 1.94
N GLY A 102 -19.48 -1.00 0.76
CA GLY A 102 -18.05 -0.99 0.40
C GLY A 102 -17.48 0.43 0.30
N THR A 103 -18.30 1.42 -0.10
CA THR A 103 -17.88 2.83 -0.11
C THR A 103 -17.66 3.35 1.31
N SER A 104 -18.57 3.03 2.24
CA SER A 104 -18.44 3.37 3.65
C SER A 104 -17.23 2.69 4.26
N GLU A 105 -16.97 1.43 3.89
CA GLU A 105 -15.82 0.68 4.35
C GLU A 105 -14.50 1.33 3.89
N LEU A 106 -14.34 1.65 2.60
CA LEU A 106 -13.17 2.40 2.11
C LEU A 106 -12.96 3.70 2.90
N MET A 107 -14.03 4.48 3.09
CA MET A 107 -13.99 5.74 3.84
C MET A 107 -13.62 5.53 5.31
N SER A 108 -13.98 4.41 5.93
CA SER A 108 -13.65 4.12 7.32
C SER A 108 -12.14 4.01 7.55
N TYR A 109 -11.41 3.41 6.60
CA TYR A 109 -9.97 3.23 6.65
C TYR A 109 -9.16 4.48 6.28
N TYR A 110 -9.68 5.35 5.42
CA TYR A 110 -8.87 6.47 4.93
C TYR A 110 -8.41 7.41 6.06
N PRO A 111 -7.11 7.77 6.08
CA PRO A 111 -6.62 8.74 7.04
C PRO A 111 -7.16 10.13 6.71
N ARG A 112 -7.09 11.05 7.69
CA ARG A 112 -7.63 12.40 7.56
C ARG A 112 -7.18 13.15 6.29
N PRO A 113 -5.89 13.11 5.86
CA PRO A 113 -5.49 13.80 4.63
C PRO A 113 -6.22 13.32 3.37
N VAL A 114 -6.47 12.00 3.26
CA VAL A 114 -7.24 11.43 2.13
C VAL A 114 -8.70 11.88 2.23
N LYS A 115 -9.32 11.81 3.41
CA LYS A 115 -10.70 12.27 3.64
C LYS A 115 -10.86 13.75 3.32
N ASP A 116 -9.94 14.60 3.77
CA ASP A 116 -9.95 16.04 3.52
C ASP A 116 -9.79 16.34 2.03
N TRP A 117 -8.90 15.63 1.33
CA TRP A 117 -8.77 15.76 -0.12
C TRP A 117 -10.06 15.35 -0.83
N LEU A 118 -10.63 14.19 -0.49
CA LEU A 118 -11.89 13.73 -1.08
C LEU A 118 -13.03 14.72 -0.84
N ALA A 119 -13.17 15.27 0.37
CA ALA A 119 -14.20 16.25 0.70
C ALA A 119 -14.13 17.50 -0.21
N ARG A 120 -12.92 18.01 -0.48
CA ARG A 120 -12.70 19.15 -1.41
C ARG A 120 -13.02 18.81 -2.86
N HIS A 121 -13.01 17.54 -3.23
CA HIS A 121 -13.22 17.08 -4.60
C HIS A 121 -14.61 16.45 -4.82
N GLY A 122 -15.55 16.62 -3.87
CA GLY A 122 -16.93 16.12 -4.01
C GLY A 122 -17.12 14.66 -3.58
N GLY A 123 -16.24 14.14 -2.72
CA GLY A 123 -16.33 12.80 -2.15
C GLY A 123 -16.05 11.67 -3.15
N LEU A 124 -16.33 10.43 -2.74
CA LEU A 124 -16.26 9.28 -3.65
C LEU A 124 -17.46 9.30 -4.61
N THR A 125 -17.19 9.17 -5.90
CA THR A 125 -18.19 9.04 -6.98
C THR A 125 -17.92 7.78 -7.79
N THR A 126 -18.81 7.44 -8.71
CA THR A 126 -18.55 6.39 -9.72
C THR A 126 -17.33 6.71 -10.57
N GLU A 127 -17.10 7.99 -10.86
CA GLU A 127 -15.91 8.45 -11.59
C GLU A 127 -14.65 8.41 -10.74
N MET A 128 -13.57 7.91 -11.34
CA MET A 128 -12.25 7.79 -10.72
C MET A 128 -11.61 9.17 -10.56
N LYS A 129 -11.39 9.56 -9.31
CA LYS A 129 -10.57 10.73 -8.96
C LYS A 129 -9.12 10.32 -8.82
N LYS A 130 -8.20 11.07 -9.42
CA LYS A 130 -6.78 10.73 -9.41
C LYS A 130 -5.94 11.82 -8.76
N ILE A 131 -5.08 11.41 -7.83
CA ILE A 131 -3.96 12.22 -7.35
C ILE A 131 -2.70 11.71 -8.02
N LYS A 132 -1.92 12.62 -8.60
CA LYS A 132 -0.58 12.34 -9.13
C LYS A 132 0.46 13.12 -8.31
N ASN A 133 1.73 12.94 -8.66
CA ASN A 133 2.83 13.67 -8.06
C ASN A 133 2.53 15.17 -7.87
N GLY A 134 2.82 15.70 -6.68
CA GLY A 134 2.57 17.09 -6.30
C GLY A 134 2.05 17.25 -4.87
N VAL A 135 1.75 18.51 -4.50
CA VAL A 135 1.41 18.92 -3.12
C VAL A 135 0.25 18.12 -2.53
N ASP A 136 -0.77 17.82 -3.31
CA ASP A 136 -1.92 17.03 -2.83
C ASP A 136 -1.52 15.59 -2.46
N LEU A 137 -0.60 14.97 -3.22
CA LEU A 137 -0.07 13.65 -2.90
C LEU A 137 0.82 13.71 -1.65
N TRP A 138 1.70 14.72 -1.57
CA TRP A 138 2.67 14.85 -0.48
C TRP A 138 2.03 15.22 0.86
N LYS A 139 0.78 15.73 0.86
CA LYS A 139 -0.03 15.88 2.07
C LYS A 139 -0.53 14.55 2.63
N ILE A 140 -0.58 13.50 1.81
CA ILE A 140 -1.06 12.17 2.21
C ILE A 140 0.11 11.31 2.69
N VAL A 141 1.23 11.33 1.98
CA VAL A 141 2.38 10.46 2.22
C VAL A 141 3.65 11.11 1.69
N ASP A 142 4.75 10.88 2.40
CA ASP A 142 6.04 11.43 2.02
C ASP A 142 6.59 10.79 0.74
N PRO A 143 7.35 11.54 -0.07
CA PRO A 143 8.09 10.95 -1.16
C PRO A 143 9.17 9.97 -0.67
N CYS A 144 9.60 9.07 -1.56
CA CYS A 144 10.70 8.16 -1.26
C CYS A 144 12.04 8.92 -1.13
N PRO A 145 12.86 8.63 -0.10
CA PRO A 145 14.12 9.36 0.15
C PRO A 145 15.13 9.29 -0.99
N GLU A 146 15.09 8.23 -1.81
CA GLU A 146 16.05 8.02 -2.91
C GLU A 146 15.68 8.81 -4.18
N ASP A 147 14.53 9.47 -4.19
CA ASP A 147 14.06 10.32 -5.29
C ASP A 147 14.37 11.82 -5.05
N TYR A 148 15.15 12.18 -4.01
CA TYR A 148 15.51 13.55 -3.60
C TYR A 148 16.99 13.70 -3.24
#